data_AF-A0A8X6QTH9-F1
#
_entry.id   AF-A0A8X6QTH9-F1
#
_cell.length_a   1.000
_cell.length_b   1.000
_cell.length_c   1.000
_cell.angle_alpha   90.00
_cell.angle_beta   90.00
_cell.angle_gamma   90.00
#
_symmetry.space_group_name_H-M   'P 1'
#
loop_
_entity.id
_entity.type
_entity.pdbx_description
1 polymer ?
#
loop_
_entity_poly.entity_id
_entity_poly.type
_entity_poly.pdbx_seq_one_letter_code
_entity_poly.pdbx_strand_id
1 'polypeptide(L)'
;MCHATGKWTKVLPIILLRLQTSLEENIGCTSAELMYGKTLRLPAQFFDYTKADSYPVQLVEQLCHYMQQLKPKLTVSHAKQAVFEHKDLKTCAHVFVKRDSVRRPLQALYDGPFLVLKLGDKLFKVNVNGKPFHYFHR
;
A
#
# COMPACT_ATOMS: atom_id res chain seq x y z
N MET A 1 -4.65 -22.42 1.89
CA MET A 1 -5.43 -23.03 3.00
C MET A 1 -6.61 -22.12 3.29
N CYS A 2 -7.75 -22.40 2.65
CA CYS A 2 -8.99 -21.65 2.88
C CYS A 2 -9.69 -22.28 4.09
N HIS A 3 -9.67 -21.61 5.24
CA HIS A 3 -10.39 -22.08 6.42
C HIS A 3 -11.84 -21.60 6.34
N ALA A 4 -12.72 -22.42 5.76
CA ALA A 4 -14.16 -22.16 5.70
C ALA A 4 -14.82 -22.44 7.07
N THR A 5 -14.48 -21.62 8.07
CA THR A 5 -15.00 -21.76 9.44
C THR A 5 -15.67 -20.46 9.88
N GLY A 6 -16.92 -20.53 10.36
CA GLY A 6 -17.64 -19.35 10.87
C GLY A 6 -16.99 -18.67 12.10
N LYS A 7 -16.04 -19.36 12.76
CA LYS A 7 -15.24 -18.83 13.88
C LYS A 7 -13.89 -18.26 13.40
N TRP A 8 -13.93 -17.39 12.39
CA TRP A 8 -12.74 -16.83 11.72
C TRP A 8 -11.77 -16.16 12.70
N THR A 9 -12.25 -15.57 13.80
CA THR A 9 -11.43 -14.93 14.84
C THR A 9 -10.41 -15.87 15.48
N LYS A 10 -10.70 -17.18 15.56
CA LYS A 10 -9.75 -18.18 16.08
C LYS A 10 -8.61 -18.48 15.11
N VAL A 11 -8.86 -18.31 13.82
CA VAL A 11 -7.91 -18.64 12.74
C VAL A 11 -7.16 -17.39 12.28
N LEU A 12 -7.72 -16.20 12.52
CA LEU A 12 -7.15 -14.90 12.15
C LEU A 12 -5.68 -14.73 12.59
N PRO A 13 -5.27 -15.05 13.84
CA PRO A 13 -3.88 -14.88 14.25
C PRO A 13 -2.90 -15.71 13.41
N ILE A 14 -3.31 -16.92 13.02
CA ILE A 14 -2.49 -17.84 12.21
C ILE A 14 -2.40 -17.34 10.76
N ILE A 15 -3.50 -16.80 10.22
CA ILE A 15 -3.51 -16.21 8.87
C ILE A 15 -2.60 -14.98 8.81
N LEU A 16 -2.70 -14.08 9.80
CA LEU A 16 -1.84 -12.89 9.87
C LEU A 16 -0.37 -13.27 10.02
N LEU A 17 -0.05 -14.25 10.88
CA LEU A 17 1.31 -14.76 11.03
C LEU A 17 1.85 -15.26 9.68
N ARG A 18 1.08 -16.06 8.95
CA ARG A 18 1.48 -16.56 7.63
C ARG A 18 1.67 -15.43 6.63
N LEU A 19 0.81 -14.42 6.59
CA LEU A 19 0.96 -13.27 5.70
C LEU A 19 2.25 -12.49 6.01
N GLN A 20 2.60 -12.36 7.30
CA GLN A 20 3.81 -11.66 7.73
C GLN A 20 5.09 -12.44 7.44
N THR A 21 5.06 -13.77 7.50
CA THR A 21 6.23 -14.64 7.24
C THR A 21 6.25 -15.23 5.83
N SER A 22 5.30 -14.87 4.97
CA SER A 22 5.31 -15.29 3.57
C SER A 22 6.40 -14.53 2.83
N LEU A 23 7.22 -15.26 2.07
CA LEU A 23 8.23 -14.66 1.20
C LEU A 23 7.54 -13.93 0.06
N GLU A 24 7.86 -12.65 -0.12
CA GLU A 24 7.45 -11.92 -1.32
C GLU A 24 8.53 -12.12 -2.40
N GLU A 25 8.23 -12.87 -3.45
CA GLU A 25 9.22 -13.28 -4.47
C GLU A 25 9.89 -12.10 -5.18
N ASN A 26 9.19 -10.99 -5.36
CA ASN A 26 9.73 -9.78 -6.00
C ASN A 26 10.80 -9.08 -5.15
N ILE A 27 10.65 -9.12 -3.83
CA ILE A 27 11.54 -8.45 -2.88
C ILE A 27 12.58 -9.45 -2.34
N GLY A 28 12.27 -10.75 -2.35
CA GLY A 28 13.10 -11.81 -1.78
C GLY A 28 13.18 -11.74 -0.25
N CYS A 29 12.19 -11.14 0.39
CA CYS A 29 12.14 -10.91 1.83
C CYS A 29 10.70 -11.06 2.33
N THR A 30 10.52 -11.44 3.59
CA THR A 30 9.20 -11.48 4.23
C THR A 30 8.82 -10.11 4.82
N SER A 31 7.53 -9.84 4.97
CA SER A 31 7.05 -8.56 5.54
C SER A 31 7.57 -8.36 6.98
N ALA A 32 7.68 -9.45 7.74
CA ALA A 32 8.24 -9.44 9.07
C ALA A 32 9.76 -9.20 9.08
N GLU A 33 10.51 -9.77 8.16
CA GLU A 33 11.94 -9.49 8.02
C GLU A 33 12.21 -8.02 7.68
N LEU A 34 11.38 -7.41 6.84
CA LEU A 34 11.50 -5.99 6.50
C LEU A 34 11.28 -5.11 7.75
N MET A 35 10.31 -5.45 8.59
CA MET A 35 9.96 -4.66 9.77
C MET A 35 10.91 -4.89 10.95
N TYR A 36 11.33 -6.14 11.18
CA TYR A 36 12.15 -6.53 12.34
C TYR A 36 13.64 -6.70 12.01
N GLY A 37 14.02 -6.62 10.74
CA GLY A 37 15.40 -6.80 10.27
C GLY A 37 15.93 -8.23 10.40
N LYS A 38 15.08 -9.21 10.75
CA LYS A 38 15.46 -10.60 10.97
C LYS A 38 14.29 -11.54 10.68
N THR A 39 14.61 -12.77 10.28
CA THR A 39 13.64 -13.87 10.12
C THR A 39 12.91 -14.12 11.44
N LEU A 40 11.57 -14.05 11.42
CA LEU A 40 10.77 -14.42 12.60
C LEU A 40 10.89 -15.91 12.83
N ARG A 41 11.21 -16.30 14.07
CA ARG A 41 11.06 -17.70 14.50
C ARG A 41 9.59 -18.01 14.66
N LEU A 42 9.07 -18.92 13.85
CA LEU A 42 7.71 -19.41 13.98
C LEU A 42 7.61 -20.32 15.21
N PRO A 43 6.43 -20.41 15.87
CA PRO A 43 6.19 -21.34 16.98
C PRO A 43 6.68 -22.79 16.72
N ALA A 44 6.62 -23.25 15.48
CA ALA A 44 7.11 -24.57 15.07
C ALA A 44 8.64 -24.72 15.05
N GLN A 45 9.40 -23.61 15.07
CA GLN A 45 10.86 -23.55 15.01
C GLN A 45 11.50 -23.33 16.40
N PHE A 46 10.72 -23.28 17.49
CA PHE A 46 11.26 -23.05 18.84
C PHE A 46 11.92 -24.29 19.46
N PHE A 47 11.75 -25.48 18.88
CA PHE A 47 12.21 -26.74 19.49
C PHE A 47 13.68 -27.10 19.19
N ASP A 48 14.45 -26.19 18.58
CA ASP A 48 15.88 -26.40 18.34
C ASP A 48 16.73 -25.95 19.54
N TYR A 49 17.32 -26.92 20.24
CA TYR A 49 18.25 -26.69 21.34
C TYR A 49 19.55 -26.05 20.81
N THR A 50 19.75 -24.76 21.08
CA THR A 50 21.01 -24.07 20.80
C THR A 50 21.53 -23.42 22.08
N LYS A 51 22.80 -23.75 22.42
CA LYS A 51 23.52 -23.22 23.58
C LYS A 51 23.62 -21.71 23.48
N ALA A 52 23.33 -21.03 24.59
CA ALA A 52 23.38 -19.58 24.69
C ALA A 52 24.83 -19.10 24.77
N ASP A 53 25.36 -18.59 23.67
CA ASP A 53 26.63 -17.86 23.67
C ASP A 53 26.37 -16.34 23.73
N SER A 54 27.08 -15.72 24.67
CA SER A 54 26.85 -14.38 25.20
C SER A 54 27.73 -13.35 24.47
N TYR A 55 27.16 -12.53 23.58
CA TYR A 55 27.87 -11.41 22.95
C TYR A 55 26.97 -10.19 22.67
N PRO A 56 26.78 -9.26 23.63
CA PRO A 56 25.85 -8.13 23.46
C PRO A 56 26.45 -6.89 22.77
N VAL A 57 27.76 -6.61 22.86
CA VAL A 57 28.31 -5.30 22.41
C VAL A 57 28.77 -5.31 20.96
N GLN A 58 29.58 -6.30 20.54
CA GLN A 58 30.02 -6.45 19.14
C GLN A 58 28.84 -6.68 18.19
N LEU A 59 27.80 -7.36 18.67
CA LEU A 59 26.58 -7.61 17.91
C LEU A 59 25.81 -6.32 17.62
N VAL A 60 25.76 -5.38 18.56
CA VAL A 60 25.07 -4.09 18.38
C VAL A 60 25.82 -3.22 17.38
N GLU A 61 27.15 -3.18 17.44
CA GLU A 61 27.97 -2.44 16.47
C GLU A 61 27.82 -3.01 15.06
N GLN A 62 27.88 -4.34 14.92
CA GLN A 62 27.63 -5.02 13.65
C GLN A 62 26.20 -4.77 13.14
N LEU A 63 25.20 -4.82 14.02
CA LEU A 63 23.81 -4.57 13.66
C LEU A 63 23.59 -3.14 13.16
N CYS A 64 24.16 -2.14 13.86
CA CYS A 64 24.11 -0.74 13.44
C CYS A 64 24.76 -0.56 12.06
N HIS A 65 25.91 -1.19 11.81
CA HIS A 65 26.56 -1.14 10.51
C HIS A 65 25.71 -1.77 9.40
N TYR A 66 25.11 -2.94 9.65
CA TYR A 66 24.20 -3.59 8.71
C TYR A 66 22.94 -2.75 8.43
N MET A 67 22.33 -2.20 9.47
CA MET A 67 21.13 -1.36 9.36
C MET A 67 21.40 -0.08 8.55
N GLN A 68 22.60 0.52 8.69
CA GLN A 68 23.01 1.66 7.87
C GLN A 68 23.16 1.31 6.38
N GLN A 69 23.41 0.05 6.04
CA GLN A 69 23.51 -0.41 4.65
C GLN A 69 22.19 -0.86 4.03
N LEU A 70 21.15 -1.11 4.85
CA LEU A 70 19.80 -1.44 4.37
C LEU A 70 19.12 -0.20 3.78
N LYS A 71 19.40 0.08 2.50
CA LYS A 71 18.56 1.00 1.71
C LYS A 71 17.24 0.30 1.38
N PRO A 72 16.08 1.00 1.45
CA PRO A 72 14.81 0.44 1.02
C PRO A 72 14.94 -0.12 -0.39
N LYS A 73 14.69 -1.42 -0.54
CA LYS A 73 14.70 -2.06 -1.86
C LYS A 73 13.56 -1.47 -2.67
N LEU A 74 13.85 -1.01 -3.88
CA LEU A 74 12.84 -0.52 -4.81
C LEU A 74 11.79 -1.63 -5.01
N THR A 75 10.59 -1.40 -4.49
CA THR A 75 9.45 -2.28 -4.70
C THR A 75 8.97 -2.15 -6.13
N VAL A 76 8.63 -3.28 -6.76
CA VAL A 76 8.10 -3.29 -8.13
C VAL A 76 6.77 -2.52 -8.13
N SER A 77 6.72 -1.38 -8.82
CA SER A 77 5.44 -0.73 -9.10
C SER A 77 4.68 -1.59 -10.10
N HIS A 78 3.61 -2.23 -9.66
CA HIS A 78 2.71 -2.98 -10.55
C HIS A 78 1.84 -2.07 -11.42
N ALA A 79 1.92 -0.75 -11.26
CA ALA A 79 1.25 0.23 -12.12
C ALA A 79 2.00 0.37 -13.45
N LYS A 80 1.96 -0.67 -14.29
CA LYS A 80 2.57 -0.66 -15.64
C LYS A 80 1.69 0.01 -16.70
N GLN A 81 0.48 0.43 -16.36
CA GLN A 81 -0.43 1.00 -17.34
C GLN A 81 -0.27 2.51 -17.36
N ALA A 82 0.33 3.03 -18.44
CA ALA A 82 0.21 4.44 -18.78
C ALA A 82 -1.29 4.71 -18.95
N VAL A 83 -1.88 5.41 -17.99
CA VAL A 83 -3.26 5.88 -18.09
C VAL A 83 -3.30 6.78 -19.33
N PHE A 84 -4.24 6.51 -20.23
CA PHE A 84 -4.44 7.36 -21.39
C PHE A 84 -4.94 8.74 -20.91
N GLU A 85 -4.09 9.75 -21.01
CA GLU A 85 -4.43 11.14 -20.69
C GLU A 85 -4.61 11.92 -22.00
N HIS A 86 -5.77 12.56 -22.15
CA HIS A 86 -6.02 13.42 -23.31
C HIS A 86 -5.23 14.73 -23.17
N LYS A 87 -4.59 15.20 -24.25
CA LYS A 87 -3.74 16.41 -24.24
C LYS A 87 -4.47 17.65 -23.71
N ASP A 88 -5.74 17.77 -24.10
CA ASP A 88 -6.58 18.91 -23.72
C ASP A 88 -6.94 18.92 -22.24
N LEU A 89 -6.75 17.82 -21.49
CA LEU A 89 -7.01 17.80 -20.05
C LEU A 89 -6.21 18.89 -19.30
N LYS A 90 -5.03 19.23 -19.83
CA LYS A 90 -4.14 20.28 -19.30
C LYS A 90 -4.58 21.70 -19.68
N THR A 91 -5.58 21.84 -20.54
CA THR A 91 -6.11 23.13 -21.00
C THR A 91 -7.64 23.23 -20.84
N CYS A 92 -8.31 22.19 -20.35
CA CYS A 92 -9.75 22.14 -20.17
C CYS A 92 -10.24 23.21 -19.18
N ALA A 93 -11.18 24.05 -19.64
CA ALA A 93 -11.86 25.03 -18.79
C ALA A 93 -12.94 24.40 -17.89
N HIS A 94 -13.53 23.28 -18.33
CA HIS A 94 -14.59 22.59 -17.61
C HIS A 94 -14.35 21.09 -17.52
N VAL A 95 -14.81 20.48 -16.43
CA VAL A 95 -14.69 19.03 -16.18
C VAL A 95 -15.98 18.44 -15.65
N PHE A 96 -16.19 17.17 -15.93
CA PHE A 96 -17.24 16.35 -15.33
C PHE A 96 -16.65 15.55 -14.17
N VAL A 97 -17.31 15.58 -13.02
CA VAL A 97 -16.83 14.95 -11.78
C VAL A 97 -17.64 13.69 -11.50
N LYS A 98 -16.95 12.58 -11.23
CA LYS A 98 -17.60 11.30 -10.94
C LYS A 98 -18.26 11.31 -9.56
N ARG A 99 -19.50 10.82 -9.46
CA ARG A 99 -20.09 10.45 -8.16
C ARG A 99 -19.60 9.07 -7.72
N ASP A 100 -18.86 9.03 -6.61
CA ASP A 100 -18.40 7.79 -5.98
C ASP A 100 -19.36 7.24 -4.89
N SER A 101 -20.55 7.82 -4.76
CA SER A 101 -21.61 7.33 -3.86
C SER A 101 -22.47 6.23 -4.48
N VAL A 102 -23.19 5.46 -3.64
CA VAL A 102 -24.23 4.50 -4.08
C VAL A 102 -25.28 5.24 -4.91
N ARG A 103 -25.59 4.69 -6.08
CA ARG A 103 -26.43 5.34 -7.08
C ARG A 103 -27.84 4.82 -7.03
N ARG A 104 -28.79 5.70 -7.35
CA ARG A 104 -30.13 5.28 -7.70
C ARG A 104 -30.14 4.76 -9.15
N PRO A 105 -31.09 3.86 -9.49
CA PRO A 105 -31.30 3.48 -10.89
C PRO A 105 -31.46 4.71 -11.78
N LEU A 106 -30.89 4.67 -12.98
CA LEU A 106 -30.94 5.72 -14.00
C LEU A 106 -30.31 7.08 -13.61
N GLN A 107 -29.53 7.15 -12.53
CA GLN A 107 -28.80 8.35 -12.17
C GLN A 107 -27.49 8.48 -12.96
N ALA A 108 -27.21 9.67 -13.50
CA ALA A 108 -25.99 9.95 -14.26
C ALA A 108 -24.71 9.70 -13.45
N LEU A 109 -23.68 9.20 -14.14
CA LEU A 109 -22.40 8.80 -13.53
C LEU A 109 -21.51 9.98 -13.15
N TYR A 110 -21.68 11.10 -13.83
CA TYR A 110 -20.90 12.30 -13.62
C TYR A 110 -21.83 13.50 -13.42
N ASP A 111 -21.36 14.43 -12.61
CA ASP A 111 -21.96 15.75 -12.43
C ASP A 111 -21.12 16.80 -13.17
N GLY A 112 -21.77 17.87 -13.61
CA GLY A 112 -21.10 18.98 -14.30
C GLY A 112 -21.84 19.39 -15.58
N PRO A 113 -21.21 20.21 -16.44
CA PRO A 113 -19.80 20.62 -16.40
C PRO A 113 -19.50 21.66 -15.31
N PHE A 114 -18.37 21.51 -14.62
CA PHE A 114 -17.91 22.45 -13.59
C PHE A 114 -16.65 23.19 -14.04
N LEU A 115 -16.52 24.46 -13.66
CA LEU A 115 -15.38 25.29 -14.02
C LEU A 115 -14.12 24.89 -13.25
N VAL A 116 -13.01 24.73 -13.96
CA VAL A 116 -11.70 24.45 -13.36
C VAL A 116 -11.04 25.76 -12.93
N LEU A 117 -10.73 25.87 -11.64
CA LEU A 117 -10.04 27.01 -11.05
C LEU A 117 -8.52 26.84 -11.09
N LYS A 118 -8.03 25.61 -10.95
CA LYS A 118 -6.60 25.29 -11.00
C LYS A 118 -6.39 23.85 -11.49
N LEU A 119 -5.52 23.71 -12.48
CA LEU A 119 -5.03 22.43 -12.99
C LEU A 119 -3.73 22.04 -12.27
N GLY A 120 -3.58 20.77 -11.96
CA GLY A 120 -2.35 20.20 -11.40
C GLY A 120 -2.23 18.73 -11.79
N ASP A 121 -1.03 18.16 -11.72
CA ASP A 121 -0.73 16.85 -12.33
C ASP A 121 -1.65 15.71 -11.86
N LYS A 122 -2.08 15.73 -10.59
CA LYS A 122 -2.98 14.72 -10.02
C LYS A 122 -4.23 15.30 -9.37
N LEU A 123 -4.27 16.61 -9.15
CA LEU A 123 -5.29 17.28 -8.35
C LEU A 123 -5.82 18.51 -9.08
N PHE A 124 -7.13 18.53 -9.28
CA PHE A 124 -7.87 19.59 -9.94
C PHE A 124 -8.65 20.37 -8.89
N LYS A 125 -8.56 21.70 -8.93
CA LYS A 125 -9.43 22.57 -8.13
C LYS A 125 -10.59 23.02 -9.00
N VAL A 126 -11.81 22.66 -8.62
CA VAL A 126 -13.02 22.82 -9.43
C VAL A 126 -14.05 23.62 -8.63
N ASN A 127 -14.77 24.53 -9.30
CA ASN A 127 -15.87 25.29 -8.70
C ASN A 127 -17.17 24.49 -8.82
N VAL A 128 -17.70 24.02 -7.69
CA VAL A 128 -19.00 23.35 -7.61
C VAL A 128 -19.94 24.26 -6.83
N ASN A 129 -20.97 24.78 -7.50
CA ASN A 129 -21.99 25.64 -6.91
C ASN A 129 -21.43 26.85 -6.13
N GLY A 130 -20.39 27.50 -6.67
CA GLY A 130 -19.75 28.68 -6.06
C GLY A 130 -18.69 28.36 -5.01
N LYS A 131 -18.43 27.07 -4.73
CA LYS A 131 -17.45 26.63 -3.74
C LYS A 131 -16.30 25.87 -4.42
N PRO A 132 -15.03 26.17 -4.08
CA PRO A 132 -13.89 25.43 -4.60
C PRO A 132 -13.75 24.05 -3.93
N PHE A 133 -13.68 22.99 -4.72
CA PHE A 133 -13.40 21.62 -4.29
C PHE A 133 -12.17 21.05 -4.98
N HIS A 134 -11.50 20.10 -4.32
CA HIS A 134 -10.36 19.39 -4.88
C HIS A 134 -10.78 17.99 -5.33
N TYR A 135 -10.45 17.63 -6.56
CA TYR A 135 -10.71 16.32 -7.14
C TYR A 135 -9.43 15.69 -7.66
N PHE A 136 -9.30 14.38 -7.47
CA PHE A 136 -8.17 13.63 -8.00
C PHE A 136 -8.43 13.23 -9.45
N HIS A 137 -7.43 13.42 -10.29
CA HIS A 137 -7.33 12.75 -11.57
C HIS A 137 -6.85 11.31 -11.32
N ARG A 138 -7.53 10.34 -11.93
CA ARG A 138 -7.24 8.92 -11.82
C ARG A 138 -6.47 8.44 -13.02
#